data_AF-A0A1C3XBX6-F1
#
_entry.id   AF-A0A1C3XBX6-F1
#
_cell.length_a   1.000
_cell.length_b   1.000
_cell.length_c   1.000
_cell.angle_alpha   90.00
_cell.angle_beta   90.00
_cell.angle_gamma   90.00
#
_symmetry.space_group_name_H-M   'P 1'
#
loop_
_entity.id
_entity.type
_entity.pdbx_description
1 polymer ?
#
loop_
_entity_poly.entity_id
_entity_poly.type
_entity_poly.pdbx_seq_one_letter_code
_entity_poly.pdbx_strand_id
1 'polypeptide(L)' 'MSAIAARSRISRAVDSIGLKPVIDHRYGLGEVPTAFDHLDRGPFGKIVIEL' A
#
# COMPACT_ATOMS: atom_id res chain seq x y z
N MET A 1 0.41 8.02 -26.25
CA MET A 1 0.97 8.09 -24.88
C MET A 1 0.31 7.00 -24.04
N SER A 2 0.98 5.86 -23.84
CA SER A 2 0.40 4.64 -23.25
C SER A 2 0.31 4.69 -21.72
N ALA A 3 -0.78 4.17 -21.14
CA ALA A 3 -1.10 4.17 -19.71
C ALA A 3 -0.03 3.53 -18.79
N ILE A 4 0.87 2.71 -19.34
CA ILE A 4 2.01 2.09 -18.62
C ILE A 4 2.99 3.17 -18.10
N ALA A 5 3.14 4.29 -18.79
CA ALA A 5 4.04 5.37 -18.37
C ALA A 5 3.57 6.10 -17.11
N ALA A 6 2.27 6.15 -16.85
CA ALA A 6 1.71 6.89 -15.70
C ALA A 6 2.12 6.26 -14.36
N ARG A 7 2.14 4.92 -14.29
CA ARG A 7 2.39 4.19 -13.03
C ARG A 7 3.86 4.31 -12.57
N SER A 8 4.80 4.24 -13.51
CA SER A 8 6.24 4.36 -13.19
C SER A 8 6.68 5.78 -12.83
N ARG A 9 5.97 6.81 -13.31
CA ARG A 9 6.23 8.21 -12.92
C ARG A 9 5.93 8.45 -11.45
N ILE A 10 4.85 7.86 -10.92
CA ILE A 10 4.48 8.02 -9.52
C ILE A 10 5.53 7.38 -8.61
N SER A 11 5.98 6.15 -8.91
CA SER A 11 7.03 5.49 -8.13
C SER A 11 8.29 6.36 -8.04
N ARG A 12 8.80 6.82 -9.19
CA ARG A 12 10.01 7.66 -9.23
C ARG A 12 9.84 8.98 -8.47
N ALA A 13 8.65 9.58 -8.53
CA ALA A 13 8.36 10.80 -7.79
C ALA A 13 8.37 10.54 -6.27
N VAL A 14 7.72 9.46 -5.80
CA VAL A 14 7.72 9.02 -4.39
C VAL A 14 9.15 8.80 -3.88
N ASP A 15 9.98 8.13 -4.69
CA ASP A 15 11.38 7.85 -4.36
C ASP A 15 12.21 9.15 -4.27
N SER A 16 12.03 10.08 -5.21
CA SER A 16 12.79 11.34 -5.26
C SER A 16 12.53 12.30 -4.10
N ILE A 17 11.33 12.25 -3.52
CA ILE A 17 10.92 13.12 -2.40
C ILE A 17 11.05 12.42 -1.04
N GLY A 18 11.48 11.15 -1.01
CA GLY A 18 11.57 10.35 0.20
C GLY A 18 10.23 10.13 0.90
N LEU A 19 9.11 10.14 0.14
CA LEU A 19 7.78 9.96 0.71
C LEU A 19 7.67 8.55 1.29
N LYS A 20 7.63 8.46 2.62
CA LYS A 20 7.36 7.20 3.32
C LYS A 20 5.85 6.93 3.26
N PRO A 21 5.39 5.82 2.66
CA PRO A 21 3.99 5.46 2.70
C PRO A 21 3.54 5.28 4.14
N VAL A 22 2.39 5.87 4.50
CA VAL A 22 1.75 5.61 5.80
C VAL A 22 1.14 4.21 5.75
N ILE A 23 1.68 3.31 6.56
CA ILE A 23 1.17 1.94 6.74
C ILE A 23 0.42 1.94 8.06
N ASP A 24 -0.85 1.58 8.00
CA ASP A 24 -1.75 1.50 9.16
C ASP A 24 -1.45 0.23 9.97
N HIS A 25 -1.41 -0.91 9.26
CA HIS A 25 -1.12 -2.20 9.87
C HIS A 25 -0.39 -3.14 8.90
N ARG A 26 0.43 -4.03 9.47
CA ARG A 26 1.09 -5.14 8.78
C ARG A 26 0.54 -6.45 9.32
N TYR A 27 0.06 -7.30 8.43
CA TYR A 27 -0.43 -8.63 8.75
C TYR A 27 0.47 -9.69 8.13
N GLY A 28 0.67 -10.80 8.81
CA GLY A 28 1.26 -11.98 8.19
C GLY A 28 0.30 -12.62 7.19
N LEU A 29 0.82 -13.45 6.29
CA LEU A 29 0.01 -14.18 5.31
C LEU A 29 -1.12 -15.01 5.95
N GLY A 30 -0.93 -15.53 7.17
CA GLY A 30 -1.95 -16.26 7.92
C GLY A 30 -3.09 -15.40 8.47
N GLU A 31 -2.94 -14.08 8.46
CA GLU A 31 -3.87 -13.10 9.06
C GLU A 31 -4.67 -12.33 8.00
N VAL A 32 -4.64 -12.80 6.74
CA VAL A 32 -5.38 -12.20 5.61
C VAL A 32 -6.88 -12.00 5.91
N PRO A 33 -7.60 -12.94 6.55
CA PRO A 33 -9.01 -12.69 6.91
C PRO A 33 -9.16 -11.46 7.82
N THR A 34 -8.33 -11.34 8.85
CA THR A 34 -8.30 -10.19 9.76
C THR A 34 -7.93 -8.89 9.02
N ALA A 35 -7.03 -8.97 8.04
CA ALA A 35 -6.66 -7.83 7.22
C ALA A 35 -7.84 -7.31 6.39
N PHE A 36 -8.71 -8.20 5.89
CA PHE A 36 -9.93 -7.80 5.18
C PHE A 36 -10.97 -7.19 6.12
N ASP A 37 -11.17 -7.76 7.30
CA ASP A 37 -12.06 -7.17 8.31
C ASP A 37 -11.61 -5.74 8.70
N HIS A 38 -10.30 -5.49 8.75
CA HIS A 38 -9.76 -4.15 8.98
C HIS A 38 -9.96 -3.24 7.76
N LEU A 39 -9.78 -3.75 6.55
CA LEU A 39 -10.05 -2.98 5.33
C LEU A 39 -11.49 -2.46 5.28
N ASP A 40 -12.46 -3.30 5.65
CA ASP A 40 -13.88 -2.96 5.67
C ASP A 40 -14.23 -1.88 6.70
N ARG A 41 -13.45 -1.77 7.78
CA ARG A 41 -13.62 -0.72 8.81
C ARG A 41 -13.07 0.64 8.38
N GLY A 42 -12.25 0.69 7.33
CA GLY A 42 -11.59 1.89 6.83
C GLY A 42 -10.26 2.16 7.53
N PRO A 43 -9.15 1.58 7.07
CA PRO A 43 -7.83 1.79 7.65
C PRO A 43 -7.31 3.20 7.37
N PHE A 44 -6.53 3.77 8.30
CA PHE A 44 -5.86 5.04 8.07
C PHE A 44 -4.59 4.84 7.24
N GLY A 45 -4.74 4.83 5.91
CA GLY A 45 -3.63 4.68 4.97
C GLY A 45 -3.65 3.33 4.27
N LYS A 46 -2.60 2.52 4.44
CA LYS A 46 -2.44 1.25 3.73
C LYS A 46 -2.30 0.08 4.70
N ILE A 47 -2.97 -1.03 4.40
CA ILE A 47 -2.69 -2.32 5.02
C ILE A 47 -1.67 -3.07 4.15
N VAL A 48 -0.70 -3.73 4.78
CA VAL A 48 0.33 -4.53 4.11
C VAL A 48 0.22 -5.97 4.58
N ILE A 49 0.30 -6.92 3.64
CA ILE A 49 0.49 -8.34 3.94
C ILE A 49 1.98 -8.66 3.73
N GLU A 50 2.63 -9.18 4.75
CA GLU A 50 4.02 -9.63 4.70
C GLU A 50 4.10 -11.17 4.55
N LEU A 51 5.10 -11.61 3.78
CA LEU A 51 5.38 -13.01 3.47
C LEU A 51 6.47 -13.58 4.36
#